data_AF-A0A5J4F3S1-F1
#
_entry.id   AF-A0A5J4F3S1-F1
#
_cell.length_a   1.000
_cell.length_b   1.000
_cell.length_c   1.000
_cell.angle_alpha   90.00
_cell.angle_beta   90.00
_cell.angle_gamma   90.00
#
_symmetry.space_group_name_H-M   'P 1'
#
loop_
_entity.id
_entity.type
_entity.pdbx_description
1 polymer ?
#
loop_
_entity_poly.entity_id
_entity_poly.type
_entity_poly.pdbx_seq_one_letter_code
_entity_poly.pdbx_strand_id
1 'polypeptide(L)'
;MSAIIISFANSTTGVNFAVGQFATVAQFLNTFTDTPISLPTTATGTYNLTSIGVFAGGNTAWRLFNGTGSDVSSTLSRYGGGFSKTLVLPANTNTFVRSTATAGGTHTLKINPNGPSYTKAANTVPINLGIPTPGQTTIAPLPANVPYFITGSAFNDTLTGGSAADTIIGGLGDDSLNGGLGDDSLIGGDGNDTFNVAAGTDTISDLGNGTDILLVAAGATANATAAAAWTATGSTSNAGTASVTASGFNINVASATGTSGWTLTNSGNATAVTLTGGANADTLIGGTGNDTLNGNGGADSLTGGLGDDSLNGGAGLDTAIFGEADNTVNLGAGGSQDTGEGTDTLSNIENLFGGAGNDNLTGNNSANLLDGGTGNDTLSGDNGNDTLIGGDGNDILNGGQGADTLIGGDGNDTLDGGQGTDSLIGGDGNDSLTGAGQNDTLIGGAGTDTLTGSGNSDSFVFNNPSEGVDTITDFATSGGNADSILVSAAGFAGGLVVGTLLATQFRSGAGVTSANNATQRFIYNTTDGALRFDVDGNGATAAIQIATLSNLASIANTNIVVI
;
A
#
# COMPACT_ATOMS: atom_id res chain seq x y z
N MET A 1 -5.63 55.36 -49.24
CA MET A 1 -4.22 54.92 -49.08
C MET A 1 -3.92 54.95 -47.61
N SER A 2 -3.59 53.88 -46.91
CA SER A 2 -3.38 52.49 -47.29
C SER A 2 -3.75 51.67 -46.05
N ALA A 3 -4.46 50.55 -46.26
CA ALA A 3 -4.58 49.53 -45.23
C ALA A 3 -3.16 49.04 -44.88
N ILE A 4 -2.83 49.03 -43.59
CA ILE A 4 -1.72 48.24 -43.08
C ILE A 4 -2.36 47.13 -42.26
N ILE A 5 -2.33 45.93 -42.86
CA ILE A 5 -2.60 44.67 -42.18
C ILE A 5 -1.36 44.39 -41.34
N ILE A 6 -1.52 44.28 -40.02
CA ILE A 6 -0.51 43.68 -39.15
C ILE A 6 -1.10 42.36 -38.64
N SER A 7 -0.50 41.27 -39.11
CA SER A 7 -0.72 39.92 -38.64
C SER A 7 -0.03 39.74 -37.29
N PHE A 8 -0.74 39.25 -36.28
CA PHE A 8 -0.10 38.63 -35.13
C PHE A 8 -0.14 37.11 -35.33
N ALA A 9 0.96 36.61 -35.90
CA ALA A 9 1.38 35.25 -35.66
C ALA A 9 1.90 35.16 -34.22
N ASN A 10 1.61 34.03 -33.56
CA ASN A 10 2.11 33.63 -32.25
C ASN A 10 3.47 34.24 -31.85
N SER A 11 3.48 35.09 -30.82
CA SER A 11 4.70 35.27 -30.01
C SER A 11 4.38 35.71 -28.58
N THR A 12 5.07 35.06 -27.65
CA THR A 12 4.95 35.01 -26.20
C THR A 12 5.47 36.25 -25.44
N THR A 13 5.26 37.47 -25.93
CA THR A 13 5.75 38.69 -25.25
C THR A 13 4.66 39.76 -25.14
N GLY A 14 4.44 40.27 -23.92
CA GLY A 14 3.40 41.25 -23.61
C GLY A 14 3.51 42.58 -24.37
N VAL A 15 2.37 43.27 -24.49
CA VAL A 15 2.23 44.57 -25.14
C VAL A 15 2.83 45.67 -24.27
N ASN A 16 3.91 46.30 -24.71
CA ASN A 16 4.48 47.50 -24.08
C ASN A 16 3.83 48.77 -24.65
N PHE A 17 3.16 49.55 -23.80
CA PHE A 17 2.73 50.90 -24.15
C PHE A 17 3.87 51.90 -23.90
N ALA A 18 4.26 52.65 -24.93
CA ALA A 18 5.15 53.79 -24.77
C ALA A 18 4.43 54.99 -24.14
N VAL A 19 5.18 55.84 -23.43
CA VAL A 19 4.69 57.06 -22.79
C VAL A 19 3.99 57.98 -23.81
N GLY A 20 2.69 58.23 -23.62
CA GLY A 20 1.96 59.31 -24.30
C GLY A 20 0.94 58.93 -25.39
N GLN A 21 0.44 57.70 -25.48
CA GLN A 21 -0.66 57.36 -26.41
C GLN A 21 -2.03 57.22 -25.72
N PHE A 22 -3.10 57.61 -26.45
CA PHE A 22 -4.50 57.50 -26.03
C PHE A 22 -5.23 56.46 -26.90
N ALA A 23 -5.95 55.54 -26.26
CA ALA A 23 -6.94 54.67 -26.92
C ALA A 23 -8.35 55.02 -26.42
N THR A 24 -9.33 55.06 -27.33
CA THR A 24 -10.73 55.39 -27.02
C THR A 24 -11.51 54.16 -26.54
N VAL A 25 -12.42 54.40 -25.59
CA VAL A 25 -13.14 53.43 -24.72
C VAL A 25 -14.06 52.42 -25.44
N ALA A 26 -14.31 52.55 -26.75
CA ALA A 26 -15.27 51.68 -27.45
C ALA A 26 -14.74 50.27 -27.82
N GLN A 27 -13.50 49.91 -27.45
CA GLN A 27 -12.94 48.57 -27.65
C GLN A 27 -12.66 47.82 -26.32
N PHE A 28 -13.06 48.36 -25.18
CA PHE A 28 -12.60 47.92 -23.85
C PHE A 28 -13.53 46.94 -23.12
N LEU A 29 -14.68 46.58 -23.70
CA LEU A 29 -15.71 45.81 -22.98
C LEU A 29 -15.84 44.33 -23.39
N ASN A 30 -15.07 43.85 -24.38
CA ASN A 30 -15.18 42.48 -24.89
C ASN A 30 -13.89 41.64 -24.81
N THR A 31 -12.86 42.11 -24.10
CA THR A 31 -11.61 41.35 -23.91
C THR A 31 -11.06 41.54 -22.50
N PHE A 32 -11.63 40.83 -21.53
CA PHE A 32 -10.82 40.37 -20.40
C PHE A 32 -10.36 38.96 -20.74
N THR A 33 -9.27 38.89 -21.51
CA THR A 33 -8.38 37.73 -21.54
C THR A 33 -7.31 37.94 -20.47
N ASP A 34 -7.26 36.98 -19.55
CA ASP A 34 -6.12 36.55 -18.73
C ASP A 34 -4.78 37.26 -18.94
N THR A 35 -4.52 38.33 -18.19
CA THR A 35 -3.12 38.67 -17.85
C THR A 35 -3.04 39.10 -16.38
N PRO A 36 -2.35 38.33 -15.53
CA PRO A 36 -1.88 38.83 -14.25
C PRO A 36 -0.94 40.02 -14.47
N ILE A 37 -1.10 41.08 -13.69
CA ILE A 37 -0.03 42.06 -13.51
C ILE A 37 1.01 41.39 -12.61
N SER A 38 2.02 40.76 -13.19
CA SER A 38 3.21 40.32 -12.46
C SER A 38 4.10 41.53 -12.23
N LEU A 39 4.25 41.94 -10.96
CA LEU A 39 5.33 42.84 -10.57
C LEU A 39 6.64 42.05 -10.49
N PRO A 40 7.74 42.54 -11.08
CA PRO A 40 9.01 41.85 -11.04
C PRO A 40 9.48 41.69 -9.59
N THR A 41 9.90 40.47 -9.26
CA THR A 41 10.20 39.95 -7.91
C THR A 41 11.41 40.57 -7.21
N THR A 42 11.92 41.73 -7.65
CA THR A 42 13.04 42.42 -6.98
C THR A 42 13.04 43.95 -7.05
N ALA A 43 11.98 44.62 -7.52
CA ALA A 43 11.98 46.09 -7.62
C ALA A 43 11.03 46.77 -6.61
N THR A 44 11.61 47.46 -5.64
CA THR A 44 10.93 48.53 -4.90
C THR A 44 10.54 49.67 -5.85
N GLY A 45 9.25 49.98 -5.96
CA GLY A 45 8.74 51.05 -6.82
C GLY A 45 7.30 51.46 -6.50
N THR A 46 6.93 52.68 -6.91
CA THR A 46 5.61 53.30 -6.67
C THR A 46 4.63 52.97 -7.79
N TYR A 47 3.43 52.50 -7.45
CA TYR A 47 2.37 52.17 -8.41
C TYR A 47 1.18 53.12 -8.23
N ASN A 48 0.76 53.78 -9.31
CA ASN A 48 -0.38 54.70 -9.30
C ASN A 48 -1.62 54.02 -9.91
N LEU A 49 -2.64 53.77 -9.10
CA LEU A 49 -3.99 53.48 -9.61
C LEU A 49 -4.69 54.80 -9.89
N THR A 50 -4.79 55.17 -11.17
CA THR A 50 -5.62 56.31 -11.58
C THR A 50 -6.99 55.82 -12.04
N SER A 51 -8.01 56.29 -11.32
CA SER A 51 -9.46 56.22 -11.59
C SER A 51 -10.21 54.98 -11.11
N ILE A 52 -10.92 55.15 -9.98
CA ILE A 52 -12.14 54.39 -9.65
C ILE A 52 -13.30 55.30 -10.06
N GLY A 53 -14.14 54.84 -11.00
CA GLY A 53 -15.34 55.56 -11.41
C GLY A 53 -16.37 55.58 -10.28
N VAL A 54 -16.87 56.77 -9.93
CA VAL A 54 -17.93 56.96 -8.93
C VAL A 54 -19.23 57.30 -9.66
N PHE A 55 -20.29 56.53 -9.42
CA PHE A 55 -21.65 56.88 -9.87
C PHE A 55 -22.23 58.02 -9.01
N ALA A 56 -23.02 58.88 -9.64
CA ALA A 56 -23.63 60.03 -8.98
C ALA A 56 -24.77 59.62 -8.04
N GLY A 57 -24.64 60.00 -6.75
CA GLY A 57 -25.74 60.04 -5.78
C GLY A 57 -25.49 59.24 -4.51
N GLY A 58 -24.93 59.87 -3.48
CA GLY A 58 -24.88 59.35 -2.10
C GLY A 58 -23.55 59.62 -1.40
N ASN A 59 -23.56 60.45 -0.36
CA ASN A 59 -22.41 60.69 0.52
C ASN A 59 -22.12 59.43 1.36
N THR A 60 -20.96 58.78 1.16
CA THR A 60 -20.38 57.87 2.16
C THR A 60 -18.86 58.09 2.25
N ALA A 61 -18.39 58.40 3.45
CA ALA A 61 -16.96 58.48 3.76
C ALA A 61 -16.44 57.06 4.02
N TRP A 62 -15.38 56.66 3.32
CA TRP A 62 -14.71 55.38 3.52
C TRP A 62 -13.67 55.50 4.64
N ARG A 63 -13.63 54.52 5.57
CA ARG A 63 -12.59 54.39 6.62
C ARG A 63 -11.83 53.09 6.41
N LEU A 64 -10.53 53.09 6.70
CA LEU A 64 -9.66 51.93 6.62
C LEU A 64 -9.24 51.52 8.04
N PHE A 65 -9.24 50.22 8.34
CA PHE A 65 -8.85 49.68 9.65
C PHE A 65 -7.71 48.67 9.48
N ASN A 66 -6.74 48.67 10.40
CA ASN A 66 -5.56 47.80 10.36
C ASN A 66 -5.71 46.57 11.29
N GLY A 67 -6.73 45.74 11.11
CA GLY A 67 -6.84 44.41 11.76
C GLY A 67 -6.89 44.37 13.31
N THR A 68 -6.68 45.49 14.00
CA THR A 68 -6.63 45.62 15.47
C THR A 68 -7.67 46.61 16.00
N GLY A 69 -8.56 47.10 15.11
CA GLY A 69 -9.66 48.01 15.47
C GLY A 69 -9.28 49.49 15.63
N SER A 70 -8.00 49.86 15.51
CA SER A 70 -7.59 51.28 15.48
C SER A 70 -7.85 51.92 14.11
N ASP A 71 -8.48 53.09 14.12
CA ASP A 71 -8.72 53.91 12.92
C ASP A 71 -7.40 54.52 12.42
N VAL A 72 -7.03 54.23 11.17
CA VAL A 72 -5.81 54.76 10.53
C VAL A 72 -6.12 55.96 9.61
N SER A 73 -7.35 56.47 9.65
CA SER A 73 -7.86 57.51 8.78
C SER A 73 -8.28 58.77 9.55
N SER A 74 -7.39 59.76 9.67
CA SER A 74 -7.83 61.15 9.82
C SER A 74 -8.60 61.54 8.54
N THR A 75 -9.84 62.00 8.72
CA THR A 75 -10.78 62.52 7.72
C THR A 75 -10.13 63.00 6.41
N LEU A 76 -10.54 62.41 5.28
CA LEU A 76 -10.26 62.95 3.95
C LEU A 76 -10.85 64.37 3.85
N SER A 77 -10.01 65.39 3.94
CA SER A 77 -10.41 66.77 3.69
C SER A 77 -10.16 67.13 2.22
N ARG A 78 -11.15 67.76 1.60
CA ARG A 78 -11.20 68.11 0.19
C ARG A 78 -10.17 69.20 -0.12
N TYR A 79 -9.20 68.90 -0.97
CA TYR A 79 -8.42 69.91 -1.69
C TYR A 79 -8.34 69.50 -3.16
N GLY A 80 -8.36 70.48 -4.07
CA GLY A 80 -8.64 70.34 -5.50
C GLY A 80 -8.21 69.03 -6.19
N GLY A 81 -9.20 68.29 -6.71
CA GLY A 81 -9.08 67.53 -7.95
C GLY A 81 -8.46 66.12 -7.92
N GLY A 82 -8.07 65.55 -6.79
CA GLY A 82 -7.60 64.15 -6.75
C GLY A 82 -7.31 63.62 -5.35
N PHE A 83 -7.54 62.32 -5.16
CA PHE A 83 -7.18 61.61 -3.93
C PHE A 83 -5.72 61.14 -4.01
N SER A 84 -4.91 61.38 -2.97
CA SER A 84 -3.63 60.69 -2.79
C SER A 84 -3.34 60.50 -1.30
N LYS A 85 -3.10 59.25 -0.89
CA LYS A 85 -2.49 58.90 0.41
C LYS A 85 -1.69 57.61 0.23
N THR A 86 -0.47 57.60 0.76
CA THR A 86 0.42 56.43 0.79
C THR A 86 -0.12 55.38 1.76
N LEU A 87 -0.27 54.14 1.31
CA LEU A 87 -0.58 52.99 2.15
C LEU A 87 0.65 52.09 2.22
N VAL A 88 1.14 51.81 3.43
CA VAL A 88 2.19 50.83 3.67
C VAL A 88 1.50 49.56 4.19
N LEU A 89 1.56 48.48 3.42
CA LEU A 89 1.06 47.17 3.82
C LEU A 89 2.23 46.28 4.27
N PRO A 90 2.09 45.47 5.33
CA PRO A 90 3.10 44.48 5.70
C PRO A 90 3.18 43.36 4.64
N ALA A 91 4.33 42.70 4.56
CA ALA A 91 4.49 41.51 3.74
C ALA A 91 3.51 40.40 4.20
N ASN A 92 2.99 39.64 3.22
CA ASN A 92 2.17 38.42 3.36
C ASN A 92 0.65 38.57 3.54
N THR A 93 0.03 39.71 3.23
CA THR A 93 -1.44 39.79 3.09
C THR A 93 -1.86 39.45 1.65
N ASN A 94 -2.06 38.17 1.36
CA ASN A 94 -2.44 37.67 0.03
C ASN A 94 -3.83 37.03 0.03
N THR A 95 -4.89 37.77 0.31
CA THR A 95 -6.24 37.38 -0.13
C THR A 95 -7.20 38.57 -0.08
N PHE A 96 -7.92 38.80 -1.17
CA PHE A 96 -9.13 39.64 -1.18
C PHE A 96 -10.25 38.81 -1.81
N VAL A 97 -11.30 38.53 -1.03
CA VAL A 97 -12.55 37.93 -1.54
C VAL A 97 -13.68 38.96 -1.39
N ARG A 98 -14.46 39.12 -2.46
CA ARG A 98 -15.59 40.05 -2.51
C ARG A 98 -16.76 39.50 -1.69
N SER A 99 -17.18 40.25 -0.67
CA SER A 99 -18.44 40.00 0.05
C SER A 99 -19.63 40.56 -0.75
N THR A 100 -20.70 39.79 -0.83
CA THR A 100 -22.00 40.26 -1.32
C THR A 100 -22.89 40.72 -0.18
N ALA A 101 -23.31 41.97 -0.26
CA ALA A 101 -24.49 42.47 0.42
C ALA A 101 -25.20 43.50 -0.47
N THR A 102 -26.53 43.54 -0.36
CA THR A 102 -27.44 44.47 -1.01
C THR A 102 -27.13 45.92 -0.65
N ALA A 103 -27.52 46.83 -1.54
CA ALA A 103 -27.18 48.25 -1.50
C ALA A 103 -27.45 48.90 -0.13
N GLY A 104 -26.37 49.29 0.57
CA GLY A 104 -26.42 50.20 1.73
C GLY A 104 -25.84 49.71 3.06
N GLY A 105 -25.32 48.48 3.18
CA GLY A 105 -24.76 47.95 4.43
C GLY A 105 -23.24 48.14 4.62
N THR A 106 -22.81 48.22 5.88
CA THR A 106 -21.39 48.25 6.29
C THR A 106 -20.74 46.87 6.12
N HIS A 107 -19.67 46.77 5.34
CA HIS A 107 -18.89 45.54 5.19
C HIS A 107 -17.92 45.37 6.35
N THR A 108 -17.99 44.23 7.05
CA THR A 108 -16.98 43.82 8.04
C THR A 108 -16.24 42.61 7.50
N LEU A 109 -14.92 42.71 7.34
CA LEU A 109 -14.03 41.60 7.02
C LEU A 109 -13.90 40.70 8.25
N LYS A 110 -14.40 39.47 8.17
CA LYS A 110 -14.03 38.41 9.12
C LYS A 110 -13.10 37.44 8.39
N ILE A 111 -11.86 37.39 8.84
CA ILE A 111 -10.93 36.30 8.53
C ILE A 111 -11.31 35.20 9.51
N ASN A 112 -11.83 34.07 9.03
CA ASN A 112 -12.00 32.90 9.88
C ASN A 112 -10.58 32.40 10.27
N PRO A 113 -10.16 32.48 11.54
CA PRO A 113 -8.82 32.03 11.94
C PRO A 113 -8.68 30.50 11.92
N ASN A 114 -9.79 29.78 11.75
CA ASN A 114 -9.89 28.32 11.92
C ASN A 114 -10.35 27.60 10.64
N GLY A 115 -10.37 28.26 9.47
CA GLY A 115 -10.73 27.62 8.20
C GLY A 115 -9.50 27.12 7.43
N PRO A 116 -9.63 26.05 6.61
CA PRO A 116 -8.52 25.57 5.79
C PRO A 116 -8.08 26.61 4.76
N SER A 117 -6.77 26.63 4.47
CA SER A 117 -6.16 27.51 3.46
C SER A 117 -6.00 26.75 2.14
N TYR A 118 -6.56 27.27 1.05
CA TYR A 118 -6.49 26.65 -0.27
C TYR A 118 -5.34 27.25 -1.11
N THR A 119 -4.53 26.40 -1.74
CA THR A 119 -3.39 26.83 -2.57
C THR A 119 -3.71 26.62 -4.05
N LYS A 120 -3.63 27.68 -4.86
CA LYS A 120 -3.77 27.59 -6.32
C LYS A 120 -2.48 27.01 -6.92
N ALA A 121 -2.60 25.92 -7.69
CA ALA A 121 -1.49 25.40 -8.50
C ALA A 121 -1.08 26.38 -9.61
N ALA A 122 0.22 26.44 -9.91
CA ALA A 122 0.74 27.31 -10.96
C ALA A 122 0.19 26.87 -12.34
N ASN A 123 -0.20 27.84 -13.18
CA ASN A 123 -0.69 27.63 -14.56
C ASN A 123 -2.10 27.02 -14.75
N THR A 124 -2.97 27.03 -13.72
CA THR A 124 -4.38 26.60 -13.88
C THR A 124 -5.30 27.70 -14.40
N VAL A 125 -6.27 27.30 -15.25
CA VAL A 125 -7.35 28.17 -15.76
C VAL A 125 -8.49 28.22 -14.75
N PRO A 126 -8.82 29.39 -14.17
CA PRO A 126 -9.87 29.49 -13.16
C PRO A 126 -11.28 29.50 -13.77
N ILE A 127 -12.18 28.71 -13.21
CA ILE A 127 -13.62 28.74 -13.51
C ILE A 127 -14.36 28.93 -12.18
N ASN A 128 -15.15 30.01 -12.08
CA ASN A 128 -15.95 30.33 -10.90
C ASN A 128 -17.40 30.56 -11.32
N LEU A 129 -18.31 29.74 -10.79
CA LEU A 129 -19.73 29.81 -11.14
C LEU A 129 -20.47 30.99 -10.49
N GLY A 130 -19.84 31.72 -9.57
CA GLY A 130 -20.37 32.95 -8.96
C GLY A 130 -21.60 32.66 -8.09
N ILE A 131 -22.44 33.68 -7.85
CA ILE A 131 -23.73 33.51 -7.17
C ILE A 131 -24.79 33.33 -8.26
N PRO A 132 -25.23 32.11 -8.58
CA PRO A 132 -26.22 31.89 -9.62
C PRO A 132 -27.63 32.04 -9.03
N THR A 133 -28.60 32.27 -9.90
CA THR A 133 -30.03 32.15 -9.60
C THR A 133 -30.37 30.74 -9.10
N PRO A 134 -31.40 30.55 -8.24
CA PRO A 134 -31.73 29.23 -7.69
C PRO A 134 -31.87 28.15 -8.79
N GLY A 135 -30.99 27.14 -8.77
CA GLY A 135 -30.98 26.03 -9.72
C GLY A 135 -29.62 25.33 -9.80
N GLN A 136 -29.64 24.05 -10.20
CA GLN A 136 -28.45 23.20 -10.42
C GLN A 136 -27.55 23.82 -11.51
N THR A 137 -26.25 23.99 -11.23
CA THR A 137 -25.29 24.46 -12.24
C THR A 137 -24.46 23.28 -12.76
N THR A 138 -24.42 23.12 -14.08
CA THR A 138 -23.60 22.08 -14.73
C THR A 138 -22.49 22.73 -15.54
N ILE A 139 -21.24 22.34 -15.31
CA ILE A 139 -20.12 22.68 -16.19
C ILE A 139 -20.04 21.63 -17.31
N ALA A 140 -20.12 22.07 -18.56
CA ALA A 140 -19.94 21.20 -19.72
C ALA A 140 -18.47 20.73 -19.83
N PRO A 141 -18.19 19.62 -20.53
CA PRO A 141 -16.84 19.07 -20.67
C PRO A 141 -15.83 20.13 -21.13
N LEU A 142 -14.74 20.25 -20.39
CA LEU A 142 -13.72 21.25 -20.64
C LEU A 142 -12.70 20.78 -21.69
N PRO A 143 -12.04 21.72 -22.41
CA PRO A 143 -10.98 21.39 -23.35
C PRO A 143 -9.90 20.46 -22.77
N ALA A 144 -9.48 19.47 -23.55
CA ALA A 144 -8.44 18.53 -23.15
C ALA A 144 -7.07 19.20 -22.97
N ASN A 145 -6.24 18.63 -22.09
CA ASN A 145 -4.84 18.98 -21.81
C ASN A 145 -4.61 20.38 -21.19
N VAL A 146 -5.61 20.94 -20.52
CA VAL A 146 -5.48 22.19 -19.78
C VAL A 146 -5.87 21.92 -18.33
N PRO A 147 -5.03 22.27 -17.35
CA PRO A 147 -5.39 22.11 -15.95
C PRO A 147 -6.33 23.26 -15.51
N TYR A 148 -7.42 22.91 -14.86
CA TYR A 148 -8.49 23.79 -14.42
C TYR A 148 -8.53 23.91 -12.90
N PHE A 149 -8.95 25.09 -12.44
CA PHE A 149 -9.32 25.32 -11.06
C PHE A 149 -10.80 25.72 -11.03
N ILE A 150 -11.65 24.77 -10.67
CA ILE A 150 -13.10 24.88 -10.71
C ILE A 150 -13.60 25.12 -9.28
N THR A 151 -14.43 26.15 -9.10
CA THR A 151 -15.14 26.40 -7.84
C THR A 151 -16.63 26.48 -8.11
N GLY A 152 -17.37 25.60 -7.43
CA GLY A 152 -18.82 25.59 -7.38
C GLY A 152 -19.38 26.73 -6.54
N SER A 153 -20.68 26.66 -6.35
CA SER A 153 -21.52 27.67 -5.75
C SER A 153 -21.89 27.27 -4.32
N ALA A 154 -23.05 27.72 -3.85
CA ALA A 154 -23.61 27.34 -2.56
C ALA A 154 -24.84 26.43 -2.71
N PHE A 155 -25.01 25.85 -3.91
CA PHE A 155 -26.11 25.00 -4.30
C PHE A 155 -25.51 23.74 -4.94
N ASN A 156 -26.34 22.70 -5.04
CA ASN A 156 -26.00 21.45 -5.69
C ASN A 156 -25.50 21.68 -7.13
N ASP A 157 -24.23 21.42 -7.34
CA ASP A 157 -23.52 21.60 -8.60
C ASP A 157 -23.12 20.26 -9.22
N THR A 158 -22.86 20.28 -10.53
CA THR A 158 -22.27 19.16 -11.25
C THR A 158 -21.04 19.68 -12.00
N LEU A 159 -19.88 19.33 -11.46
CA LEU A 159 -18.58 19.85 -11.86
C LEU A 159 -17.78 18.74 -12.54
N THR A 160 -17.31 19.00 -13.75
CA THR A 160 -16.50 18.04 -14.52
C THR A 160 -15.24 18.71 -15.04
N GLY A 161 -14.08 18.12 -14.72
CA GLY A 161 -12.79 18.52 -15.23
C GLY A 161 -12.54 18.06 -16.68
N GLY A 162 -11.34 18.35 -17.17
CA GLY A 162 -10.82 18.00 -18.46
C GLY A 162 -10.02 16.70 -18.45
N SER A 163 -8.86 16.73 -19.10
CA SER A 163 -7.97 15.56 -19.22
C SER A 163 -6.58 15.78 -18.63
N ALA A 164 -6.39 16.87 -17.89
CA ALA A 164 -5.17 17.22 -17.20
C ALA A 164 -5.49 17.27 -15.70
N ALA A 165 -4.45 17.34 -14.86
CA ALA A 165 -4.63 17.47 -13.42
C ALA A 165 -5.39 18.75 -13.05
N ASP A 166 -6.61 18.57 -12.57
CA ASP A 166 -7.55 19.61 -12.22
C ASP A 166 -7.74 19.74 -10.70
N THR A 167 -8.26 20.88 -10.27
CA THR A 167 -8.72 21.09 -8.89
C THR A 167 -10.17 21.50 -8.93
N ILE A 168 -11.04 20.75 -8.27
CA ILE A 168 -12.48 20.96 -8.25
C ILE A 168 -12.93 21.10 -6.80
N ILE A 169 -13.63 22.20 -6.52
CA ILE A 169 -14.20 22.50 -5.20
C ILE A 169 -15.71 22.66 -5.37
N GLY A 170 -16.51 21.83 -4.69
CA GLY A 170 -17.97 21.88 -4.69
C GLY A 170 -18.50 23.13 -4.00
N GLY A 171 -18.33 23.20 -2.68
CA GLY A 171 -18.71 24.37 -1.88
C GLY A 171 -19.74 24.01 -0.82
N LEU A 172 -20.95 24.59 -0.92
CA LEU A 172 -22.08 24.16 -0.10
C LEU A 172 -23.10 23.47 -1.01
N GLY A 173 -23.84 22.51 -0.49
CA GLY A 173 -24.88 21.80 -1.24
C GLY A 173 -24.44 20.37 -1.55
N ASP A 174 -25.35 19.58 -2.12
CA ASP A 174 -25.01 18.21 -2.52
C ASP A 174 -24.41 18.23 -3.93
N ASP A 175 -23.08 18.19 -4.02
CA ASP A 175 -22.35 18.39 -5.27
C ASP A 175 -21.92 17.07 -5.93
N SER A 176 -21.78 17.07 -7.26
CA SER A 176 -21.23 15.96 -8.02
C SER A 176 -19.93 16.40 -8.69
N LEU A 177 -18.82 15.81 -8.28
CA LEU A 177 -17.47 16.16 -8.72
C LEU A 177 -16.87 15.01 -9.54
N ASN A 178 -16.43 15.31 -10.75
CA ASN A 178 -15.74 14.37 -11.63
C ASN A 178 -14.46 15.02 -12.16
N GLY A 179 -13.29 14.51 -11.77
CA GLY A 179 -12.00 15.03 -12.23
C GLY A 179 -11.80 14.92 -13.75
N GLY A 180 -12.34 13.85 -14.35
CA GLY A 180 -12.17 13.55 -15.75
C GLY A 180 -11.04 12.54 -15.96
N LEU A 181 -10.08 12.87 -16.83
CA LEU A 181 -8.82 12.11 -16.92
C LEU A 181 -7.71 12.93 -16.26
N GLY A 182 -6.68 12.26 -15.76
CA GLY A 182 -5.57 12.92 -15.09
C GLY A 182 -5.56 12.59 -13.62
N ASP A 183 -4.68 13.24 -12.87
CA ASP A 183 -4.58 13.06 -11.42
C ASP A 183 -5.16 14.32 -10.78
N ASP A 184 -6.39 14.24 -10.31
CA ASP A 184 -7.19 15.40 -9.94
C ASP A 184 -7.27 15.61 -8.42
N SER A 185 -7.69 16.80 -8.01
CA SER A 185 -7.97 17.14 -6.62
C SER A 185 -9.42 17.54 -6.47
N LEU A 186 -10.18 16.75 -5.71
CA LEU A 186 -11.62 16.92 -5.50
C LEU A 186 -11.88 17.29 -4.04
N ILE A 187 -12.65 18.34 -3.83
CA ILE A 187 -13.01 18.87 -2.51
C ILE A 187 -14.51 19.11 -2.50
N GLY A 188 -15.27 18.34 -1.72
CA GLY A 188 -16.73 18.42 -1.70
C GLY A 188 -17.22 19.70 -1.05
N GLY A 189 -16.81 19.93 0.20
CA GLY A 189 -17.31 20.99 1.05
C GLY A 189 -18.39 20.51 2.02
N ASP A 190 -19.40 21.33 2.28
CA ASP A 190 -20.52 20.95 3.16
C ASP A 190 -21.68 20.41 2.30
N GLY A 191 -22.17 19.21 2.62
CA GLY A 191 -23.31 18.62 1.91
C GLY A 191 -23.11 17.13 1.69
N ASN A 192 -24.02 16.48 0.98
CA ASN A 192 -23.82 15.08 0.61
C ASN A 192 -23.22 15.03 -0.80
N ASP A 193 -21.90 14.93 -0.86
CA ASP A 193 -21.20 15.06 -2.13
C ASP A 193 -20.99 13.70 -2.81
N THR A 194 -20.86 13.72 -4.13
CA THR A 194 -20.52 12.54 -4.94
C THR A 194 -19.20 12.77 -5.66
N PHE A 195 -18.18 12.01 -5.27
CA PHE A 195 -16.87 11.99 -5.91
C PHE A 195 -16.82 10.86 -6.93
N ASN A 196 -16.69 11.21 -8.22
CA ASN A 196 -16.58 10.26 -9.33
C ASN A 196 -15.15 10.22 -9.86
N VAL A 197 -14.40 9.21 -9.42
CA VAL A 197 -13.01 8.93 -9.81
C VAL A 197 -13.04 7.97 -11.00
N ALA A 198 -13.08 8.55 -12.20
CA ALA A 198 -13.33 7.81 -13.44
C ALA A 198 -12.05 7.27 -14.11
N ALA A 199 -10.90 7.91 -13.87
CA ALA A 199 -9.60 7.53 -14.40
C ALA A 199 -8.49 8.19 -13.56
N GLY A 200 -7.24 7.77 -13.76
CA GLY A 200 -6.07 8.38 -13.12
C GLY A 200 -6.03 8.19 -11.61
N THR A 201 -5.22 9.01 -10.93
CA THR A 201 -5.01 8.97 -9.48
C THR A 201 -5.52 10.26 -8.84
N ASP A 202 -6.75 10.22 -8.33
CA ASP A 202 -7.43 11.37 -7.77
C ASP A 202 -7.25 11.47 -6.26
N THR A 203 -7.16 12.70 -5.76
CA THR A 203 -7.10 13.02 -4.34
C THR A 203 -8.41 13.62 -3.86
N ILE A 204 -8.95 13.10 -2.75
CA ILE A 204 -10.14 13.64 -2.09
C ILE A 204 -9.73 14.12 -0.71
N SER A 205 -9.98 15.39 -0.37
CA SER A 205 -9.40 15.98 0.85
C SER A 205 -10.32 16.01 2.07
N ASP A 206 -11.61 15.79 1.88
CA ASP A 206 -12.63 16.13 2.87
C ASP A 206 -13.80 15.15 2.94
N LEU A 207 -13.53 13.86 2.67
CA LEU A 207 -14.54 12.82 2.71
C LEU A 207 -15.19 12.73 4.10
N GLY A 208 -16.51 12.59 4.13
CA GLY A 208 -17.29 12.46 5.37
C GLY A 208 -17.91 13.77 5.88
N ASN A 209 -17.81 14.88 5.15
CA ASN A 209 -18.47 16.15 5.51
C ASN A 209 -19.97 16.17 5.12
N GLY A 210 -20.65 15.08 5.47
CA GLY A 210 -22.00 14.75 5.04
C GLY A 210 -22.08 13.27 4.71
N THR A 211 -23.16 12.87 4.01
CA THR A 211 -23.32 11.48 3.54
C THR A 211 -22.70 11.33 2.16
N ASP A 212 -21.38 11.46 2.09
CA ASP A 212 -20.65 11.47 0.83
C ASP A 212 -20.63 10.08 0.17
N ILE A 213 -20.61 10.09 -1.16
CA ILE A 213 -20.51 8.92 -2.03
C ILE A 213 -19.18 8.98 -2.77
N LEU A 214 -18.40 7.89 -2.69
CA LEU A 214 -17.21 7.71 -3.51
C LEU A 214 -17.46 6.62 -4.57
N LEU A 215 -17.22 6.95 -5.83
CA LEU A 215 -17.33 6.05 -6.97
C LEU A 215 -15.95 5.92 -7.62
N VAL A 216 -15.36 4.73 -7.60
CA VAL A 216 -14.04 4.46 -8.18
C VAL A 216 -14.18 3.48 -9.33
N ALA A 217 -13.87 3.93 -10.55
CA ALA A 217 -13.94 3.12 -11.76
C ALA A 217 -12.76 2.13 -11.86
N ALA A 218 -12.94 1.09 -12.67
CA ALA A 218 -11.87 0.12 -12.93
C ALA A 218 -10.64 0.78 -13.57
N GLY A 219 -9.47 0.55 -12.99
CA GLY A 219 -8.20 1.14 -13.40
C GLY A 219 -7.95 2.57 -12.91
N ALA A 220 -8.88 3.16 -12.15
CA ALA A 220 -8.69 4.44 -11.46
C ALA A 220 -8.24 4.22 -10.00
N THR A 221 -7.61 5.23 -9.42
CA THR A 221 -7.14 5.24 -8.03
C THR A 221 -7.71 6.43 -7.29
N ALA A 222 -8.34 6.21 -6.15
CA ALA A 222 -8.83 7.25 -5.26
C ALA A 222 -8.03 7.27 -3.95
N ASN A 223 -7.40 8.41 -3.64
CA ASN A 223 -6.70 8.67 -2.40
C ASN A 223 -7.49 9.68 -1.56
N ALA A 224 -8.34 9.19 -0.68
CA ALA A 224 -9.22 10.02 0.14
C ALA A 224 -8.65 10.25 1.54
N THR A 225 -8.81 11.47 2.04
CA THR A 225 -8.64 11.84 3.45
C THR A 225 -10.01 12.12 4.05
N ALA A 226 -10.33 11.47 5.15
CA ALA A 226 -11.58 11.68 5.86
C ALA A 226 -11.47 12.91 6.79
N ALA A 227 -12.37 13.88 6.62
CA ALA A 227 -12.48 15.07 7.49
C ALA A 227 -13.40 14.84 8.69
N ALA A 228 -14.23 13.79 8.66
CA ALA A 228 -15.09 13.33 9.75
C ALA A 228 -15.32 11.81 9.65
N ALA A 229 -16.09 11.25 10.59
CA ALA A 229 -16.53 9.86 10.49
C ALA A 229 -17.36 9.65 9.21
N TRP A 230 -17.01 8.62 8.46
CA TRP A 230 -17.64 8.34 7.17
C TRP A 230 -18.21 6.93 7.14
N THR A 231 -19.45 6.82 6.65
CA THR A 231 -20.13 5.54 6.44
C THR A 231 -20.62 5.50 5.00
N ALA A 232 -20.05 4.58 4.22
CA ALA A 232 -20.46 4.34 2.86
C ALA A 232 -21.93 3.91 2.80
N THR A 233 -22.60 4.35 1.75
CA THR A 233 -23.96 3.87 1.42
C THR A 233 -23.89 2.82 0.32
N GLY A 234 -25.02 2.17 0.01
CA GLY A 234 -25.15 1.27 -1.14
C GLY A 234 -24.87 1.93 -2.50
N SER A 235 -24.75 3.26 -2.55
CA SER A 235 -24.35 4.01 -3.72
C SER A 235 -22.84 4.18 -3.85
N THR A 236 -22.06 3.99 -2.78
CA THR A 236 -20.59 4.00 -2.82
C THR A 236 -20.12 2.73 -3.52
N SER A 237 -19.09 2.83 -4.36
CA SER A 237 -18.61 1.71 -5.16
C SER A 237 -17.11 1.77 -5.43
N ASN A 238 -16.43 0.63 -5.35
CA ASN A 238 -15.03 0.50 -5.76
C ASN A 238 -14.83 -0.66 -6.76
N ALA A 239 -14.47 -0.31 -7.99
CA ALA A 239 -13.99 -1.25 -9.00
C ALA A 239 -12.50 -1.05 -9.37
N GLY A 240 -11.84 -0.08 -8.74
CA GLY A 240 -10.43 0.27 -8.94
C GLY A 240 -9.63 0.07 -7.65
N THR A 241 -8.83 1.08 -7.29
CA THR A 241 -8.06 1.13 -6.04
C THR A 241 -8.56 2.31 -5.20
N ALA A 242 -8.99 2.05 -3.96
CA ALA A 242 -9.50 3.09 -3.07
C ALA A 242 -8.78 3.03 -1.72
N SER A 243 -8.13 4.13 -1.34
CA SER A 243 -7.51 4.33 -0.03
C SER A 243 -8.23 5.45 0.71
N VAL A 244 -8.59 5.22 1.97
CA VAL A 244 -9.20 6.19 2.86
C VAL A 244 -8.36 6.30 4.11
N THR A 245 -7.67 7.44 4.24
CA THR A 245 -6.93 7.79 5.45
C THR A 245 -7.80 8.63 6.36
N ALA A 246 -8.04 8.17 7.58
CA ALA A 246 -8.68 8.91 8.65
C ALA A 246 -7.65 9.30 9.71
N SER A 247 -7.93 10.36 10.49
CA SER A 247 -7.11 10.71 11.66
C SER A 247 -8.03 10.72 12.89
N GLY A 248 -8.24 9.54 13.47
CA GLY A 248 -9.13 9.35 14.62
C GLY A 248 -10.62 9.35 14.31
N PHE A 249 -11.01 9.00 13.09
CA PHE A 249 -12.42 8.86 12.70
C PHE A 249 -12.77 7.42 12.35
N ASN A 250 -13.99 7.02 12.72
CA ASN A 250 -14.53 5.73 12.30
C ASN A 250 -14.84 5.75 10.82
N ILE A 251 -14.45 4.68 10.12
CA ILE A 251 -14.71 4.49 8.70
C ILE A 251 -15.42 3.15 8.52
N ASN A 252 -16.55 3.19 7.82
CA ASN A 252 -17.35 1.99 7.56
C ASN A 252 -17.73 1.91 6.09
N VAL A 253 -17.20 0.90 5.39
CA VAL A 253 -17.49 0.62 3.98
C VAL A 253 -18.31 -0.66 3.77
N ALA A 254 -18.94 -1.21 4.81
CA ALA A 254 -19.70 -2.46 4.75
C ALA A 254 -20.84 -2.46 3.72
N SER A 255 -21.43 -1.30 3.42
CA SER A 255 -22.48 -1.16 2.42
C SER A 255 -21.97 -0.78 1.03
N ALA A 256 -20.66 -0.53 0.88
CA ALA A 256 -20.08 -0.20 -0.41
C ALA A 256 -20.21 -1.40 -1.37
N THR A 257 -20.39 -1.09 -2.65
CA THR A 257 -20.50 -2.08 -3.72
C THR A 257 -19.21 -2.11 -4.54
N GLY A 258 -19.19 -2.91 -5.61
CA GLY A 258 -18.05 -3.00 -6.51
C GLY A 258 -17.29 -4.32 -6.35
N THR A 259 -16.21 -4.45 -7.11
CA THR A 259 -15.46 -5.70 -7.28
C THR A 259 -14.08 -5.68 -6.61
N SER A 260 -13.70 -4.57 -6.00
CA SER A 260 -12.41 -4.38 -5.37
C SER A 260 -12.59 -4.00 -3.90
N GLY A 261 -11.63 -4.37 -3.05
CA GLY A 261 -11.61 -3.97 -1.64
C GLY A 261 -10.97 -2.60 -1.41
N TRP A 262 -10.94 -2.21 -0.15
CA TRP A 262 -10.63 -0.88 0.35
C TRP A 262 -9.40 -0.93 1.25
N THR A 263 -8.52 0.06 1.12
CA THR A 263 -7.49 0.32 2.11
C THR A 263 -7.98 1.38 3.08
N LEU A 264 -8.16 1.02 4.35
CA LEU A 264 -8.61 1.91 5.42
C LEU A 264 -7.47 2.08 6.42
N THR A 265 -7.07 3.32 6.67
CA THR A 265 -5.93 3.61 7.54
C THR A 265 -6.29 4.68 8.55
N ASN A 266 -6.05 4.39 9.83
CA ASN A 266 -6.02 5.42 10.87
C ASN A 266 -4.59 5.95 11.06
N SER A 267 -4.42 7.23 10.77
CA SER A 267 -3.20 8.01 10.94
C SER A 267 -3.22 8.86 12.22
N GLY A 268 -4.31 8.78 13.00
CA GLY A 268 -4.47 9.51 14.25
C GLY A 268 -3.61 8.90 15.36
N ASN A 269 -3.07 9.75 16.23
CA ASN A 269 -2.31 9.29 17.39
C ASN A 269 -3.23 9.12 18.62
N ALA A 270 -3.25 7.92 19.19
CA ALA A 270 -3.87 7.54 20.46
C ALA A 270 -5.40 7.66 20.52
N THR A 271 -6.08 7.58 19.38
CA THR A 271 -7.54 7.58 19.29
C THR A 271 -8.02 6.22 18.84
N ALA A 272 -8.75 5.52 19.71
CA ALA A 272 -9.50 4.33 19.35
C ALA A 272 -10.50 4.63 18.22
N VAL A 273 -10.42 3.88 17.12
CA VAL A 273 -11.33 3.94 15.98
C VAL A 273 -11.98 2.61 15.71
N THR A 274 -13.08 2.64 14.95
CA THR A 274 -13.62 1.45 14.29
C THR A 274 -13.43 1.60 12.79
N LEU A 275 -12.68 0.66 12.20
CA LEU A 275 -12.56 0.47 10.76
C LEU A 275 -13.37 -0.76 10.36
N THR A 276 -14.19 -0.64 9.32
CA THR A 276 -15.06 -1.73 8.86
C THR A 276 -14.98 -1.85 7.35
N GLY A 277 -14.47 -2.98 6.88
CA GLY A 277 -14.37 -3.41 5.49
C GLY A 277 -15.71 -3.71 4.83
N GLY A 278 -15.66 -3.97 3.53
CA GLY A 278 -16.76 -4.33 2.65
C GLY A 278 -16.93 -5.85 2.53
N ALA A 279 -17.16 -6.32 1.29
CA ALA A 279 -17.38 -7.74 0.98
C ALA A 279 -16.27 -8.34 0.11
N ASN A 280 -15.21 -7.57 -0.14
CA ASN A 280 -14.05 -7.93 -0.95
C ASN A 280 -12.80 -7.83 -0.08
N ALA A 281 -11.68 -8.38 -0.53
CA ALA A 281 -10.40 -8.33 0.17
C ALA A 281 -9.95 -6.90 0.49
N ASP A 282 -10.06 -6.50 1.76
CA ASP A 282 -9.75 -5.17 2.28
C ASP A 282 -8.41 -5.17 3.04
N THR A 283 -7.87 -3.97 3.26
CA THR A 283 -6.70 -3.74 4.12
C THR A 283 -7.07 -2.73 5.19
N LEU A 284 -7.00 -3.11 6.45
CA LEU A 284 -7.37 -2.28 7.60
C LEU A 284 -6.15 -2.06 8.49
N ILE A 285 -5.82 -0.80 8.78
CA ILE A 285 -4.65 -0.41 9.58
C ILE A 285 -5.11 0.53 10.71
N GLY A 286 -5.08 0.06 11.96
CA GLY A 286 -5.49 0.80 13.17
C GLY A 286 -4.48 1.85 13.59
N GLY A 287 -3.18 1.53 13.53
CA GLY A 287 -2.12 2.47 13.83
C GLY A 287 -1.86 2.58 15.32
N THR A 288 -2.48 3.54 16.02
CA THR A 288 -2.28 3.68 17.48
C THR A 288 -3.60 3.93 18.18
N GLY A 289 -3.74 3.38 19.39
CA GLY A 289 -5.00 3.41 20.12
C GLY A 289 -5.54 1.99 20.24
N ASN A 290 -6.69 1.84 20.91
CA ASN A 290 -7.34 0.54 21.06
C ASN A 290 -8.43 0.44 19.99
N ASP A 291 -8.05 0.00 18.80
CA ASP A 291 -8.84 0.03 17.60
C ASP A 291 -9.69 -1.23 17.43
N THR A 292 -10.74 -1.11 16.62
CA THR A 292 -11.58 -2.24 16.22
C THR A 292 -11.58 -2.35 14.71
N LEU A 293 -11.01 -3.43 14.19
CA LEU A 293 -10.90 -3.73 12.76
C LEU A 293 -11.84 -4.89 12.44
N ASN A 294 -12.81 -4.64 11.55
CA ASN A 294 -13.74 -5.66 11.06
C ASN A 294 -13.58 -5.81 9.55
N GLY A 295 -13.03 -6.92 9.05
CA GLY A 295 -12.89 -7.19 7.62
C GLY A 295 -14.23 -7.46 6.92
N ASN A 296 -15.15 -8.11 7.64
CA ASN A 296 -16.46 -8.59 7.18
C ASN A 296 -16.36 -9.76 6.19
N GLY A 297 -16.13 -9.53 4.92
CA GLY A 297 -16.07 -10.61 3.94
C GLY A 297 -15.04 -10.31 2.89
N GLY A 298 -14.39 -11.33 2.36
CA GLY A 298 -13.19 -11.14 1.57
C GLY A 298 -12.01 -11.84 2.22
N ALA A 299 -10.84 -11.75 1.60
CA ALA A 299 -9.60 -12.19 2.23
C ALA A 299 -8.87 -10.94 2.71
N ASP A 300 -9.05 -10.61 3.98
CA ASP A 300 -8.71 -9.30 4.51
C ASP A 300 -7.33 -9.30 5.19
N SER A 301 -6.67 -8.15 5.16
CA SER A 301 -5.42 -7.89 5.85
C SER A 301 -5.66 -6.89 6.98
N LEU A 302 -5.35 -7.29 8.21
CA LEU A 302 -5.61 -6.49 9.42
C LEU A 302 -4.31 -6.24 10.18
N THR A 303 -3.98 -4.97 10.39
CA THR A 303 -2.87 -4.53 11.24
C THR A 303 -3.43 -3.65 12.35
N GLY A 304 -3.40 -4.13 13.59
CA GLY A 304 -3.84 -3.36 14.76
C GLY A 304 -2.90 -2.18 15.02
N GLY A 305 -1.64 -2.50 15.32
CA GLY A 305 -0.60 -1.53 15.66
C GLY A 305 -0.44 -1.41 17.17
N LEU A 306 -0.16 -0.20 17.66
CA LEU A 306 0.05 0.04 19.09
C LEU A 306 -1.28 0.17 19.84
N GLY A 307 -1.44 -0.58 20.93
CA GLY A 307 -2.63 -0.52 21.79
C GLY A 307 -3.35 -1.87 21.86
N ASP A 308 -4.41 -1.95 22.66
CA ASP A 308 -5.18 -3.20 22.78
C ASP A 308 -6.28 -3.23 21.73
N ASP A 309 -6.05 -3.95 20.64
CA ASP A 309 -6.91 -3.95 19.47
C ASP A 309 -7.89 -5.14 19.42
N SER A 310 -8.94 -4.99 18.63
CA SER A 310 -9.85 -6.08 18.28
C SER A 310 -9.81 -6.30 16.77
N LEU A 311 -9.29 -7.45 16.35
CA LEU A 311 -9.17 -7.85 14.95
C LEU A 311 -10.16 -8.97 14.66
N ASN A 312 -11.11 -8.68 13.77
CA ASN A 312 -12.11 -9.63 13.30
C ASN A 312 -12.06 -9.70 11.78
N GLY A 313 -11.48 -10.76 11.22
CA GLY A 313 -11.39 -10.94 9.76
C GLY A 313 -12.78 -11.09 9.16
N GLY A 314 -13.50 -12.13 9.59
CA GLY A 314 -14.89 -12.34 9.24
C GLY A 314 -15.03 -13.56 8.34
N ALA A 315 -15.45 -13.36 7.10
CA ALA A 315 -15.69 -14.44 6.15
C ALA A 315 -14.66 -14.42 5.02
N GLY A 316 -13.74 -15.39 5.04
CA GLY A 316 -12.80 -15.64 3.96
C GLY A 316 -11.52 -16.21 4.52
N LEU A 317 -10.38 -15.81 3.95
CA LEU A 317 -9.06 -16.18 4.48
C LEU A 317 -8.37 -14.89 4.91
N ASP A 318 -8.41 -14.64 6.20
CA ASP A 318 -8.03 -13.36 6.78
C ASP A 318 -6.67 -13.46 7.44
N THR A 319 -5.88 -12.39 7.33
CA THR A 319 -4.49 -12.33 7.80
C THR A 319 -4.33 -11.21 8.82
N ALA A 320 -3.90 -11.56 10.03
CA ALA A 320 -3.40 -10.59 10.99
C ALA A 320 -1.90 -10.37 10.76
N ILE A 321 -1.49 -9.11 10.70
CA ILE A 321 -0.10 -8.70 10.44
C ILE A 321 0.40 -7.89 11.62
N PHE A 322 1.52 -8.31 12.18
CA PHE A 322 2.19 -7.67 13.31
C PHE A 322 3.47 -6.92 12.86
N GLY A 323 4.02 -6.17 13.81
CA GLY A 323 5.11 -5.22 13.59
C GLY A 323 6.50 -5.77 13.96
N GLU A 324 7.21 -5.02 14.80
CA GLU A 324 8.64 -5.24 15.12
C GLU A 324 8.86 -5.78 16.54
N ALA A 325 7.81 -6.23 17.21
CA ALA A 325 7.84 -6.69 18.59
C ALA A 325 7.80 -8.23 18.65
N ASP A 326 8.26 -8.81 19.77
CA ASP A 326 8.09 -10.25 20.01
C ASP A 326 6.60 -10.56 20.27
N ASN A 327 5.95 -11.23 19.33
CA ASN A 327 4.53 -11.57 19.39
C ASN A 327 4.30 -12.94 20.05
N THR A 328 3.19 -13.13 20.77
CA THR A 328 2.75 -14.45 21.24
C THR A 328 1.27 -14.63 20.95
N VAL A 329 0.97 -15.32 19.85
CA VAL A 329 -0.39 -15.46 19.29
C VAL A 329 -0.73 -16.92 19.02
N ASN A 330 -1.91 -17.33 19.44
CA ASN A 330 -2.49 -18.65 19.23
C ASN A 330 -3.95 -18.52 18.78
N LEU A 331 -4.23 -18.87 17.52
CA LEU A 331 -5.58 -18.77 16.94
C LEU A 331 -6.60 -19.72 17.58
N GLY A 332 -6.14 -20.79 18.22
CA GLY A 332 -6.98 -21.75 18.95
C GLY A 332 -7.31 -21.36 20.40
N ALA A 333 -6.55 -20.46 21.04
CA ALA A 333 -6.69 -20.10 22.45
C ALA A 333 -7.92 -19.22 22.72
N GLY A 334 -8.27 -18.35 21.77
CA GLY A 334 -9.30 -17.33 21.90
C GLY A 334 -9.00 -16.29 22.99
N GLY A 335 -9.75 -15.17 22.98
CA GLY A 335 -9.55 -14.09 23.93
C GLY A 335 -8.35 -13.18 23.58
N SER A 336 -7.92 -12.37 24.55
CA SER A 336 -6.87 -11.38 24.34
C SER A 336 -5.47 -11.98 24.52
N GLN A 337 -4.53 -11.58 23.67
CA GLN A 337 -3.21 -12.19 23.50
C GLN A 337 -2.15 -11.10 23.41
N ASP A 338 -0.92 -11.39 23.83
CA ASP A 338 0.17 -10.41 23.86
C ASP A 338 0.84 -10.35 22.49
N THR A 339 0.69 -9.22 21.80
CA THR A 339 1.24 -8.98 20.46
C THR A 339 2.47 -8.06 20.51
N GLY A 340 3.05 -7.85 21.70
CA GLY A 340 4.23 -7.01 21.90
C GLY A 340 4.00 -5.50 21.72
N GLU A 341 3.02 -5.11 20.91
CA GLU A 341 2.54 -3.75 20.68
C GLU A 341 1.26 -3.44 21.48
N GLY A 342 0.67 -4.45 22.12
CA GLY A 342 -0.47 -4.35 23.01
C GLY A 342 -1.05 -5.73 23.36
N THR A 343 -2.28 -5.75 23.86
CA THR A 343 -3.01 -6.99 24.15
C THR A 343 -4.24 -7.11 23.26
N ASP A 344 -4.09 -7.82 22.14
CA ASP A 344 -5.07 -7.86 21.06
C ASP A 344 -6.02 -9.05 21.16
N THR A 345 -7.25 -8.87 20.69
CA THR A 345 -8.23 -9.95 20.57
C THR A 345 -8.46 -10.29 19.10
N LEU A 346 -8.13 -11.51 18.72
CA LEU A 346 -8.28 -12.02 17.36
C LEU A 346 -9.47 -12.96 17.24
N SER A 347 -10.24 -12.83 16.17
CA SER A 347 -11.35 -13.71 15.83
C SER A 347 -11.52 -13.84 14.33
N ASN A 348 -11.88 -15.04 13.84
CA ASN A 348 -12.04 -15.32 12.42
C ASN A 348 -10.80 -14.87 11.62
N ILE A 349 -9.63 -15.33 12.06
CA ILE A 349 -8.34 -15.11 11.42
C ILE A 349 -7.76 -16.49 11.12
N GLU A 350 -7.23 -16.66 9.92
CA GLU A 350 -6.66 -17.92 9.44
C GLU A 350 -5.14 -17.82 9.28
N ASN A 351 -4.59 -16.63 9.08
CA ASN A 351 -3.16 -16.46 8.82
C ASN A 351 -2.53 -15.43 9.77
N LEU A 352 -1.26 -15.64 10.12
CA LEU A 352 -0.48 -14.77 11.00
C LEU A 352 0.86 -14.44 10.36
N PHE A 353 1.18 -13.15 10.30
CA PHE A 353 2.48 -12.64 9.86
C PHE A 353 3.12 -11.92 11.05
N GLY A 354 4.20 -12.48 11.62
CA GLY A 354 4.89 -12.01 12.82
C GLY A 354 5.68 -10.73 12.60
N GLY A 355 6.40 -10.65 11.48
CA GLY A 355 7.14 -9.44 11.10
C GLY A 355 8.57 -9.52 11.58
N ALA A 356 8.99 -8.60 12.45
CA ALA A 356 10.30 -8.69 13.09
C ALA A 356 10.14 -8.96 14.58
N GLY A 357 11.03 -9.73 15.19
CA GLY A 357 10.91 -10.14 16.58
C GLY A 357 11.27 -11.60 16.74
N ASN A 358 11.20 -12.13 17.95
CA ASN A 358 11.22 -13.58 18.18
C ASN A 358 9.79 -13.99 18.51
N ASP A 359 9.05 -14.35 17.48
CA ASP A 359 7.62 -14.55 17.53
C ASP A 359 7.25 -15.98 17.94
N ASN A 360 6.11 -16.12 18.60
CA ASN A 360 5.50 -17.40 18.93
C ASN A 360 4.10 -17.45 18.35
N LEU A 361 3.98 -18.09 17.18
CA LEU A 361 2.76 -18.12 16.38
C LEU A 361 2.19 -19.53 16.36
N THR A 362 0.92 -19.68 16.72
CA THR A 362 0.19 -20.95 16.67
C THR A 362 -1.09 -20.80 15.86
N GLY A 363 -1.28 -21.73 14.92
CA GLY A 363 -2.47 -21.89 14.11
C GLY A 363 -3.71 -22.36 14.89
N ASN A 364 -4.65 -22.97 14.19
CA ASN A 364 -5.86 -23.55 14.75
C ASN A 364 -6.13 -24.95 14.17
N ASN A 365 -7.40 -25.28 13.88
CA ASN A 365 -7.77 -26.59 13.33
C ASN A 365 -7.99 -26.55 11.80
N SER A 366 -7.71 -25.42 11.17
CA SER A 366 -7.88 -25.15 9.75
C SER A 366 -6.51 -25.02 9.11
N ALA A 367 -6.43 -25.10 7.78
CA ALA A 367 -5.20 -24.75 7.08
C ALA A 367 -4.83 -23.28 7.34
N ASN A 368 -3.64 -23.05 7.88
CA ASN A 368 -3.09 -21.75 8.23
C ASN A 368 -1.82 -21.46 7.42
N LEU A 369 -1.60 -20.18 7.10
CA LEU A 369 -0.30 -19.65 6.70
C LEU A 369 0.28 -18.86 7.88
N LEU A 370 1.41 -19.33 8.39
CA LEU A 370 2.19 -18.68 9.45
C LEU A 370 3.55 -18.25 8.88
N ASP A 371 3.86 -16.98 9.01
CA ASP A 371 5.13 -16.39 8.57
C ASP A 371 5.77 -15.68 9.77
N GLY A 372 6.92 -16.17 10.24
CA GLY A 372 7.67 -15.60 11.36
C GLY A 372 8.31 -14.28 10.97
N GLY A 373 9.07 -14.29 9.89
CA GLY A 373 9.65 -13.10 9.28
C GLY A 373 11.12 -12.97 9.64
N THR A 374 11.50 -12.08 10.55
CA THR A 374 12.90 -11.94 10.97
C THR A 374 13.05 -12.07 12.48
N GLY A 375 14.07 -12.81 12.91
CA GLY A 375 14.36 -13.13 14.30
C GLY A 375 14.15 -14.63 14.54
N ASN A 376 14.33 -15.11 15.77
CA ASN A 376 14.27 -16.56 16.04
C ASN A 376 12.85 -16.93 16.46
N ASP A 377 12.09 -17.46 15.52
CA ASP A 377 10.65 -17.64 15.67
C ASP A 377 10.29 -19.07 16.11
N THR A 378 9.11 -19.22 16.71
CA THR A 378 8.51 -20.51 17.05
C THR A 378 7.12 -20.59 16.44
N LEU A 379 6.93 -21.50 15.49
CA LEU A 379 5.71 -21.65 14.71
C LEU A 379 5.10 -23.04 14.93
N SER A 380 3.78 -23.11 15.13
CA SER A 380 3.03 -24.36 15.28
C SER A 380 1.74 -24.34 14.45
N GLY A 381 1.59 -25.26 13.50
CA GLY A 381 0.38 -25.38 12.65
C GLY A 381 -0.85 -25.92 13.38
N ASP A 382 -0.64 -26.72 14.43
CA ASP A 382 -1.67 -27.47 15.15
C ASP A 382 -2.37 -28.55 14.31
N ASN A 383 -3.57 -28.31 13.79
CA ASN A 383 -4.21 -29.24 12.85
C ASN A 383 -4.59 -28.48 11.58
N GLY A 384 -4.41 -29.08 10.42
CA GLY A 384 -4.64 -28.37 9.18
C GLY A 384 -3.69 -28.90 8.12
N ASN A 385 -3.76 -28.36 6.91
CA ASN A 385 -2.65 -28.53 5.98
C ASN A 385 -1.97 -27.17 5.95
N ASP A 386 -0.96 -27.02 6.78
CA ASP A 386 -0.43 -25.72 7.15
C ASP A 386 0.80 -25.37 6.30
N THR A 387 1.07 -24.07 6.19
CA THR A 387 2.31 -23.56 5.63
C THR A 387 2.98 -22.69 6.67
N LEU A 388 4.16 -23.12 7.13
CA LEU A 388 4.97 -22.43 8.12
C LEU A 388 6.26 -21.96 7.45
N ILE A 389 6.55 -20.66 7.60
CA ILE A 389 7.75 -20.01 7.08
C ILE A 389 8.47 -19.37 8.27
N GLY A 390 9.67 -19.83 8.61
CA GLY A 390 10.50 -19.26 9.67
C GLY A 390 11.01 -17.87 9.26
N GLY A 391 11.83 -17.84 8.22
CA GLY A 391 12.37 -16.62 7.64
C GLY A 391 13.84 -16.44 7.99
N ASP A 392 14.25 -15.25 8.43
CA ASP A 392 15.63 -14.97 8.83
C ASP A 392 15.80 -15.28 10.33
N GLY A 393 16.55 -16.30 10.73
CA GLY A 393 16.70 -16.62 12.15
C GLY A 393 17.05 -18.08 12.40
N ASN A 394 17.15 -18.48 13.67
CA ASN A 394 17.20 -19.90 14.01
C ASN A 394 15.82 -20.30 14.54
N ASP A 395 15.01 -20.85 13.66
CA ASP A 395 13.57 -21.00 13.89
C ASP A 395 13.20 -22.41 14.35
N ILE A 396 12.05 -22.51 15.01
CA ILE A 396 11.46 -23.77 15.44
C ILE A 396 10.07 -23.90 14.81
N LEU A 397 9.92 -24.82 13.87
CA LEU A 397 8.67 -25.06 13.15
C LEU A 397 8.11 -26.44 13.49
N ASN A 398 6.82 -26.51 13.80
CA ASN A 398 6.08 -27.74 14.02
C ASN A 398 4.80 -27.76 13.17
N GLY A 399 4.70 -28.69 12.21
CA GLY A 399 3.52 -28.82 11.34
C GLY A 399 2.27 -29.24 12.10
N GLY A 400 2.41 -30.21 13.02
CA GLY A 400 1.31 -30.71 13.81
C GLY A 400 0.60 -31.88 13.12
N GLN A 401 -0.67 -31.74 12.75
CA GLN A 401 -1.45 -32.77 12.06
C GLN A 401 -1.93 -32.28 10.70
N GLY A 402 -1.69 -33.07 9.66
CA GLY A 402 -2.24 -32.92 8.32
C GLY A 402 -1.11 -32.99 7.31
N ALA A 403 -1.22 -32.37 6.13
CA ALA A 403 -0.12 -32.40 5.17
C ALA A 403 0.50 -31.01 5.08
N ASP A 404 1.64 -30.84 5.73
CA ASP A 404 2.20 -29.53 6.05
C ASP A 404 3.40 -29.18 5.16
N THR A 405 3.64 -27.89 4.98
CA THR A 405 4.83 -27.36 4.32
C THR A 405 5.58 -26.47 5.31
N LEU A 406 6.80 -26.86 5.66
CA LEU A 406 7.67 -26.13 6.57
C LEU A 406 8.90 -25.63 5.81
N ILE A 407 9.18 -24.34 5.93
CA ILE A 407 10.33 -23.67 5.32
C ILE A 407 11.07 -22.95 6.43
N GLY A 408 12.29 -23.40 6.77
CA GLY A 408 13.14 -22.78 7.79
C GLY A 408 13.58 -21.39 7.35
N GLY A 409 14.44 -21.32 6.33
CA GLY A 409 14.90 -20.06 5.76
C GLY A 409 16.40 -19.87 5.97
N ASP A 410 16.81 -18.70 6.46
CA ASP A 410 18.21 -18.36 6.72
C ASP A 410 18.54 -18.60 8.20
N GLY A 411 19.35 -19.59 8.53
CA GLY A 411 19.88 -19.84 9.87
C GLY A 411 19.85 -21.33 10.23
N ASN A 412 20.02 -21.69 11.51
CA ASN A 412 20.04 -23.10 11.89
C ASN A 412 18.68 -23.49 12.47
N ASP A 413 17.85 -24.10 11.64
CA ASP A 413 16.44 -24.29 11.94
C ASP A 413 16.15 -25.69 12.48
N THR A 414 15.05 -25.80 13.21
CA THR A 414 14.50 -27.07 13.68
C THR A 414 13.08 -27.25 13.16
N LEU A 415 12.88 -28.22 12.27
CA LEU A 415 11.61 -28.51 11.63
C LEU A 415 11.11 -29.90 12.05
N ASP A 416 9.86 -29.97 12.51
CA ASP A 416 9.14 -31.22 12.80
C ASP A 416 7.83 -31.23 11.99
N GLY A 417 7.71 -32.15 11.04
CA GLY A 417 6.52 -32.31 10.20
C GLY A 417 5.30 -32.80 10.98
N GLY A 418 5.51 -33.57 12.04
CA GLY A 418 4.42 -34.09 12.86
C GLY A 418 3.69 -35.29 12.23
N GLN A 419 2.38 -35.20 12.03
CA GLN A 419 1.55 -36.28 11.51
C GLN A 419 1.08 -35.93 10.12
N GLY A 420 1.70 -36.49 9.10
CA GLY A 420 1.36 -36.01 7.78
C GLY A 420 2.08 -36.64 6.65
N THR A 421 1.82 -36.14 5.45
CA THR A 421 2.78 -36.26 4.35
C THR A 421 3.30 -34.86 4.15
N ASP A 422 4.47 -34.63 4.71
CA ASP A 422 4.98 -33.29 4.95
C ASP A 422 6.13 -32.96 4.01
N SER A 423 6.30 -31.66 3.74
CA SER A 423 7.40 -31.13 2.95
C SER A 423 8.22 -30.19 3.82
N LEU A 424 9.43 -30.60 4.17
CA LEU A 424 10.34 -29.85 5.02
C LEU A 424 11.51 -29.33 4.18
N ILE A 425 11.76 -28.03 4.24
CA ILE A 425 12.85 -27.34 3.57
C ILE A 425 13.62 -26.56 4.63
N GLY A 426 14.86 -26.96 4.93
CA GLY A 426 15.72 -26.28 5.91
C GLY A 426 16.09 -24.89 5.40
N GLY A 427 16.84 -24.82 4.30
CA GLY A 427 17.23 -23.55 3.69
C GLY A 427 18.74 -23.36 3.77
N ASP A 428 19.19 -22.20 4.23
CA ASP A 428 20.60 -21.88 4.41
C ASP A 428 20.98 -22.06 5.90
N GLY A 429 21.85 -23.00 6.23
CA GLY A 429 22.41 -23.17 7.58
C GLY A 429 22.60 -24.63 7.96
N ASN A 430 22.60 -24.95 9.25
CA ASN A 430 22.74 -26.35 9.69
C ASN A 430 21.46 -26.77 10.38
N ASP A 431 20.59 -27.41 9.61
CA ASP A 431 19.21 -27.62 10.01
C ASP A 431 18.98 -28.99 10.60
N SER A 432 17.91 -29.12 11.38
CA SER A 432 17.44 -30.38 11.96
C SER A 432 16.01 -30.64 11.51
N LEU A 433 15.83 -31.54 10.54
CA LEU A 433 14.53 -31.88 9.97
C LEU A 433 14.08 -33.27 10.44
N THR A 434 12.84 -33.36 10.94
CA THR A 434 12.16 -34.60 11.29
C THR A 434 10.83 -34.69 10.55
N GLY A 435 10.66 -35.67 9.64
CA GLY A 435 9.40 -35.87 8.91
C GLY A 435 8.28 -36.41 9.82
N ALA A 436 8.62 -37.49 10.55
CA ALA A 436 7.75 -38.18 11.50
C ALA A 436 6.64 -39.02 10.87
N GLY A 437 5.49 -38.43 10.56
CA GLY A 437 4.20 -39.09 10.38
C GLY A 437 4.12 -40.19 9.32
N GLN A 438 3.72 -39.85 8.10
CA GLN A 438 3.52 -40.77 6.98
C GLN A 438 4.77 -40.74 6.10
N ASN A 439 4.64 -40.43 4.80
CA ASN A 439 5.75 -40.38 3.87
C ASN A 439 6.12 -38.92 3.64
N ASP A 440 7.33 -38.53 3.97
CA ASP A 440 7.72 -37.12 4.00
C ASP A 440 8.80 -36.82 2.96
N THR A 441 8.92 -35.53 2.61
CA THR A 441 9.97 -35.01 1.74
C THR A 441 10.83 -34.05 2.52
N LEU A 442 12.12 -34.37 2.67
CA LEU A 442 13.08 -33.57 3.42
C LEU A 442 14.14 -33.02 2.47
N ILE A 443 14.32 -31.71 2.49
CA ILE A 443 15.35 -30.98 1.76
C ILE A 443 16.16 -30.18 2.79
N GLY A 444 17.40 -30.58 3.07
CA GLY A 444 18.26 -29.85 4.00
C GLY A 444 18.56 -28.46 3.47
N GLY A 445 19.20 -28.39 2.31
CA GLY A 445 19.54 -27.14 1.66
C GLY A 445 21.04 -26.89 1.75
N ALA A 446 21.44 -25.64 1.94
CA ALA A 446 22.85 -25.29 2.04
C ALA A 446 23.35 -25.46 3.48
N GLY A 447 24.37 -26.28 3.70
CA GLY A 447 25.07 -26.42 4.98
C GLY A 447 25.16 -27.87 5.44
N THR A 448 25.19 -28.14 6.74
CA THR A 448 25.35 -29.52 7.23
C THR A 448 24.16 -29.94 8.06
N ASP A 449 23.23 -30.63 7.41
CA ASP A 449 21.90 -30.85 7.97
C ASP A 449 21.77 -32.23 8.61
N THR A 450 20.83 -32.35 9.54
CA THR A 450 20.41 -33.62 10.14
C THR A 450 19.00 -33.93 9.68
N LEU A 451 18.84 -35.00 8.90
CA LEU A 451 17.58 -35.40 8.29
C LEU A 451 17.12 -36.73 8.90
N THR A 452 15.92 -36.73 9.48
CA THR A 452 15.30 -37.91 10.10
C THR A 452 13.94 -38.13 9.45
N GLY A 453 13.78 -39.18 8.67
CA GLY A 453 12.49 -39.49 8.05
C GLY A 453 11.48 -39.99 9.08
N SER A 454 11.96 -40.80 10.03
CA SER A 454 11.20 -41.62 10.97
C SER A 454 10.64 -42.91 10.35
N GLY A 455 9.34 -43.14 10.43
CA GLY A 455 8.72 -44.35 9.89
C GLY A 455 8.29 -44.15 8.44
N ASN A 456 7.82 -45.22 7.79
CA ASN A 456 7.29 -45.19 6.42
C ASN A 456 8.34 -44.90 5.33
N SER A 457 7.91 -44.38 4.18
CA SER A 457 8.74 -44.30 2.97
C SER A 457 9.02 -42.83 2.65
N ASP A 458 10.17 -42.35 3.11
CA ASP A 458 10.53 -40.94 3.02
C ASP A 458 11.44 -40.64 1.83
N SER A 459 11.48 -39.38 1.44
CA SER A 459 12.29 -38.86 0.34
C SER A 459 13.27 -37.81 0.84
N PHE A 460 14.56 -38.12 0.77
CA PHE A 460 15.65 -37.19 1.07
C PHE A 460 16.16 -36.59 -0.24
N VAL A 461 15.97 -35.28 -0.43
CA VAL A 461 16.23 -34.60 -1.71
C VAL A 461 17.55 -33.85 -1.66
N PHE A 462 18.37 -34.09 -2.67
CA PHE A 462 19.62 -33.37 -2.90
C PHE A 462 19.56 -32.66 -4.25
N ASN A 463 19.70 -31.33 -4.24
CA ASN A 463 19.56 -30.53 -5.46
C ASN A 463 20.90 -30.29 -6.13
N ASN A 464 21.99 -30.20 -5.38
CA ASN A 464 23.34 -30.01 -5.90
C ASN A 464 24.37 -30.77 -5.06
N PRO A 465 25.39 -31.43 -5.65
CA PRO A 465 26.43 -32.10 -4.88
C PRO A 465 27.25 -31.18 -3.95
N SER A 466 27.09 -29.86 -4.02
CA SER A 466 27.84 -28.87 -3.22
C SER A 466 26.95 -28.06 -2.27
N GLU A 467 25.74 -28.52 -1.96
CA GLU A 467 24.87 -27.87 -0.96
C GLU A 467 25.37 -28.11 0.47
N GLY A 468 26.01 -29.25 0.71
CA GLY A 468 26.83 -29.49 1.88
C GLY A 468 26.91 -30.97 2.20
N VAL A 469 27.10 -31.33 3.47
CA VAL A 469 27.23 -32.75 3.87
C VAL A 469 26.22 -33.08 4.95
N ASP A 470 25.13 -33.71 4.54
CA ASP A 470 24.02 -33.99 5.43
C ASP A 470 24.21 -35.32 6.14
N THR A 471 23.47 -35.51 7.21
CA THR A 471 23.38 -36.76 7.97
C THR A 471 21.95 -37.26 7.93
N ILE A 472 21.74 -38.40 7.25
CA ILE A 472 20.47 -39.13 7.31
C ILE A 472 20.55 -40.11 8.49
N THR A 473 19.63 -39.98 9.45
CA THR A 473 19.77 -40.67 10.73
C THR A 473 19.23 -42.10 10.72
N ASP A 474 18.20 -42.39 9.91
CA ASP A 474 17.40 -43.60 10.04
C ASP A 474 17.01 -44.31 8.74
N PHE A 475 17.67 -43.98 7.62
CA PHE A 475 17.39 -44.52 6.27
C PHE A 475 17.00 -46.01 6.23
N ALA A 476 15.77 -46.30 5.80
CA ALA A 476 15.18 -47.62 5.72
C ALA A 476 15.24 -48.20 4.29
N THR A 477 15.77 -49.42 4.14
CA THR A 477 16.04 -50.01 2.81
C THR A 477 15.07 -51.10 2.36
N SER A 478 14.11 -51.49 3.19
CA SER A 478 13.26 -52.64 2.92
C SER A 478 11.95 -52.63 3.70
N GLY A 479 10.87 -53.09 3.06
CA GLY A 479 9.53 -53.16 3.65
C GLY A 479 8.56 -52.23 2.93
N GLY A 480 7.38 -52.00 3.51
CA GLY A 480 6.45 -50.95 3.05
C GLY A 480 6.89 -49.53 3.44
N ASN A 481 8.08 -49.41 4.05
CA ASN A 481 8.67 -48.23 4.66
C ASN A 481 10.09 -48.09 4.11
N ALA A 482 10.22 -47.97 2.78
CA ALA A 482 11.52 -47.95 2.14
C ALA A 482 11.80 -46.55 1.60
N ASP A 483 12.87 -45.95 2.08
CA ASP A 483 13.22 -44.58 1.77
C ASP A 483 13.90 -44.47 0.41
N SER A 484 13.83 -43.26 -0.12
CA SER A 484 14.43 -42.87 -1.38
C SER A 484 15.33 -41.66 -1.20
N ILE A 485 16.44 -41.67 -1.92
CA ILE A 485 17.31 -40.51 -2.10
C ILE A 485 16.99 -39.94 -3.47
N LEU A 486 16.45 -38.73 -3.52
CA LEU A 486 16.10 -38.02 -4.74
C LEU A 486 17.25 -37.08 -5.09
N VAL A 487 17.70 -37.11 -6.35
CA VAL A 487 18.78 -36.23 -6.82
C VAL A 487 18.37 -35.49 -8.08
N SER A 488 18.57 -34.18 -8.11
CA SER A 488 18.22 -33.36 -9.28
C SER A 488 19.13 -33.63 -10.48
N ALA A 489 18.58 -34.02 -11.63
CA ALA A 489 19.35 -34.17 -12.86
C ALA A 489 20.01 -32.86 -13.31
N ALA A 490 19.40 -31.71 -12.98
CA ALA A 490 19.88 -30.40 -13.38
C ALA A 490 21.09 -29.96 -12.54
N GLY A 491 21.09 -30.23 -11.23
CA GLY A 491 22.21 -29.89 -10.36
C GLY A 491 23.32 -30.93 -10.36
N PHE A 492 23.00 -32.20 -10.60
CA PHE A 492 24.00 -33.27 -10.74
C PHE A 492 24.38 -33.49 -12.22
N ALA A 493 25.49 -32.88 -12.65
CA ALA A 493 26.00 -33.02 -14.02
C ALA A 493 26.43 -34.47 -14.38
N GLY A 494 26.80 -34.75 -15.64
CA GLY A 494 27.54 -35.98 -15.98
C GLY A 494 26.72 -37.16 -16.51
N GLY A 495 25.55 -36.91 -17.10
CA GLY A 495 24.79 -37.92 -17.87
C GLY A 495 23.88 -38.81 -17.02
N LEU A 496 23.35 -38.27 -15.92
CA LEU A 496 22.23 -38.89 -15.21
C LEU A 496 20.96 -38.84 -16.08
N VAL A 497 20.14 -39.88 -15.99
CA VAL A 497 18.88 -39.99 -16.73
C VAL A 497 17.77 -40.05 -15.69
N VAL A 498 16.73 -39.24 -15.87
CA VAL A 498 15.56 -39.20 -14.98
C VAL A 498 14.96 -40.61 -14.81
N GLY A 499 14.67 -40.96 -13.56
CA GLY A 499 14.21 -42.27 -13.13
C GLY A 499 15.19 -42.95 -12.17
N THR A 500 14.99 -44.24 -11.93
CA THR A 500 15.85 -45.04 -11.05
C THR A 500 17.30 -45.06 -11.56
N LEU A 501 18.26 -44.84 -10.66
CA LEU A 501 19.68 -44.84 -10.99
C LEU A 501 20.10 -46.18 -11.62
N LEU A 502 20.85 -46.13 -12.72
CA LEU A 502 21.35 -47.35 -13.37
C LEU A 502 22.38 -48.04 -12.48
N ALA A 503 22.36 -49.38 -12.44
CA ALA A 503 23.34 -50.15 -11.67
C ALA A 503 24.79 -49.87 -12.07
N THR A 504 25.04 -49.46 -13.32
CA THR A 504 26.37 -49.04 -13.83
C THR A 504 26.83 -47.69 -13.28
N GLN A 505 25.92 -46.90 -12.71
CA GLN A 505 26.19 -45.59 -12.13
C GLN A 505 26.36 -45.63 -10.61
N PHE A 506 26.27 -46.81 -9.99
CA PHE A 506 26.36 -46.98 -8.55
C PHE A 506 27.47 -47.95 -8.15
N ARG A 507 28.16 -47.64 -7.06
CA ARG A 507 29.15 -48.50 -6.40
C ARG A 507 28.93 -48.48 -4.90
N SER A 508 28.93 -49.65 -4.26
CA SER A 508 28.85 -49.78 -2.81
C SER A 508 29.87 -50.80 -2.30
N GLY A 509 30.42 -50.59 -1.10
CA GLY A 509 31.28 -51.55 -0.42
C GLY A 509 32.07 -50.97 0.76
N ALA A 510 32.72 -51.85 1.53
CA ALA A 510 33.55 -51.42 2.66
C ALA A 510 34.81 -50.71 2.17
N GLY A 511 35.05 -49.48 2.66
CA GLY A 511 36.22 -48.68 2.35
C GLY A 511 36.29 -48.15 0.91
N VAL A 512 35.20 -48.24 0.13
CA VAL A 512 35.20 -47.71 -1.23
C VAL A 512 35.07 -46.18 -1.20
N THR A 513 36.08 -45.47 -1.70
CA THR A 513 36.09 -44.00 -1.69
C THR A 513 36.17 -43.40 -3.09
N SER A 514 36.26 -44.21 -4.14
CA SER A 514 36.40 -43.77 -5.52
C SER A 514 35.60 -44.66 -6.49
N ALA A 515 35.33 -44.17 -7.69
CA ALA A 515 34.77 -44.97 -8.78
C ALA A 515 35.79 -46.00 -9.32
N ASN A 516 35.31 -46.98 -10.11
CA ASN A 516 36.14 -48.02 -10.74
C ASN A 516 36.16 -47.97 -12.28
N ASN A 517 35.27 -47.19 -12.90
CA ASN A 517 35.17 -47.02 -14.35
C ASN A 517 34.31 -45.80 -14.67
N ALA A 518 34.46 -45.23 -15.85
CA ALA A 518 33.89 -43.94 -16.28
C ALA A 518 32.35 -43.76 -16.23
N THR A 519 31.56 -44.75 -15.83
CA THR A 519 30.10 -44.59 -15.66
C THR A 519 29.65 -44.50 -14.20
N GLN A 520 30.48 -44.91 -13.23
CA GLN A 520 30.06 -44.93 -11.82
C GLN A 520 30.06 -43.53 -11.22
N ARG A 521 28.87 -43.01 -10.94
CA ARG A 521 28.69 -41.64 -10.43
C ARG A 521 28.48 -41.59 -8.93
N PHE A 522 27.79 -42.56 -8.35
CA PHE A 522 27.50 -42.61 -6.92
C PHE A 522 28.32 -43.71 -6.23
N ILE A 523 28.94 -43.37 -5.10
CA ILE A 523 29.82 -44.24 -4.32
C ILE A 523 29.35 -44.23 -2.87
N TYR A 524 28.97 -45.40 -2.35
CA TYR A 524 28.58 -45.56 -0.96
C TYR A 524 29.59 -46.41 -0.19
N ASN A 525 30.19 -45.83 0.85
CA ASN A 525 31.13 -46.53 1.73
C ASN A 525 30.38 -47.11 2.93
N THR A 526 30.27 -48.43 3.00
CA THR A 526 29.53 -49.12 4.07
C THR A 526 30.28 -49.13 5.41
N THR A 527 31.49 -48.56 5.48
CA THR A 527 32.28 -48.49 6.73
C THR A 527 31.98 -47.21 7.52
N ASP A 528 31.75 -46.10 6.82
CA ASP A 528 31.52 -44.77 7.41
C ASP A 528 30.14 -44.19 7.05
N GLY A 529 29.34 -44.88 6.21
CA GLY A 529 28.01 -44.43 5.80
C GLY A 529 28.04 -43.32 4.75
N ALA A 530 29.21 -42.94 4.23
CA ALA A 530 29.33 -41.79 3.35
C ALA A 530 28.88 -42.12 1.91
N LEU A 531 27.89 -41.36 1.43
CA LEU A 531 27.44 -41.31 0.04
C LEU A 531 28.13 -40.16 -0.68
N ARG A 532 28.78 -40.48 -1.80
CA ARG A 532 29.58 -39.54 -2.59
C ARG A 532 29.16 -39.53 -4.05
N PHE A 533 29.29 -38.37 -4.68
CA PHE A 533 29.09 -38.16 -6.10
C PHE A 533 30.44 -37.87 -6.80
N ASP A 534 30.78 -38.69 -7.78
CA ASP A 534 31.94 -38.55 -8.66
C ASP A 534 31.47 -38.03 -10.03
N VAL A 535 31.75 -36.75 -10.28
CA VAL A 535 31.26 -36.01 -11.45
C VAL A 535 31.74 -36.58 -12.78
N ASP A 536 33.00 -37.04 -12.85
CA ASP A 536 33.55 -37.69 -14.05
C ASP A 536 33.34 -39.21 -14.05
N GLY A 537 32.99 -39.74 -12.87
CA GLY A 537 32.82 -41.13 -12.50
C GLY A 537 33.96 -42.06 -12.84
N ASN A 538 35.14 -41.57 -13.24
CA ASN A 538 36.31 -42.41 -13.44
C ASN A 538 37.31 -42.27 -12.27
N GLY A 539 37.01 -41.43 -11.29
CA GLY A 539 37.83 -41.18 -10.11
C GLY A 539 39.04 -40.28 -10.36
N ALA A 540 39.12 -39.58 -11.50
CA ALA A 540 40.17 -38.59 -11.74
C ALA A 540 39.87 -37.29 -10.97
N THR A 541 38.59 -36.93 -10.83
CA THR A 541 38.13 -35.94 -9.86
C THR A 541 37.84 -36.60 -8.50
N ALA A 542 38.13 -35.88 -7.41
CA ALA A 542 37.74 -36.33 -6.09
C ALA A 542 36.20 -36.35 -5.99
N ALA A 543 35.64 -37.46 -5.52
CA ALA A 543 34.21 -37.56 -5.29
C ALA A 543 33.80 -36.62 -4.14
N ILE A 544 32.69 -35.93 -4.33
CA ILE A 544 32.12 -34.99 -3.36
C ILE A 544 31.17 -35.78 -2.46
N GLN A 545 31.34 -35.68 -1.14
CA GLN A 545 30.38 -36.28 -0.21
C GLN A 545 29.14 -35.42 -0.15
N ILE A 546 27.97 -36.03 -0.31
CA ILE A 546 26.67 -35.35 -0.26
C ILE A 546 25.90 -35.69 1.01
N ALA A 547 26.08 -36.90 1.53
CA ALA A 547 25.37 -37.36 2.71
C ALA A 547 26.16 -38.43 3.48
N THR A 548 25.77 -38.62 4.74
CA THR A 548 26.20 -39.70 5.63
C THR A 548 24.97 -40.42 6.14
N LEU A 549 24.82 -41.71 5.88
CA LEU A 549 23.79 -42.56 6.47
C LEU A 549 24.31 -43.09 7.80
N SER A 550 23.90 -42.47 8.91
CA SER A 550 24.48 -42.74 10.23
C SER A 550 24.15 -44.14 10.78
N ASN A 551 23.03 -44.71 10.35
CA ASN A 551 22.61 -46.07 10.67
C ASN A 551 23.35 -47.16 9.85
N LEU A 552 24.23 -46.75 8.92
CA LEU A 552 24.98 -47.63 8.01
C LEU A 552 24.08 -48.56 7.18
N ALA A 553 22.90 -48.09 6.78
CA ALA A 553 21.96 -48.87 5.99
C ALA A 553 22.57 -49.39 4.68
N SER A 554 22.17 -50.58 4.25
CA SER A 554 22.67 -51.19 3.02
C SER A 554 21.86 -50.73 1.81
N ILE A 555 22.26 -49.62 1.19
CA ILE A 555 21.56 -49.08 0.02
C ILE A 555 22.00 -49.72 -1.31
N ALA A 556 21.09 -49.73 -2.29
CA ALA A 556 21.31 -50.14 -3.67
C ALA A 556 21.01 -48.99 -4.64
N ASN A 557 21.33 -49.17 -5.93
CA ASN A 557 21.01 -48.18 -6.96
C ASN A 557 19.50 -47.88 -7.05
N THR A 558 18.64 -48.82 -6.66
CA THR A 558 17.19 -48.63 -6.65
C THR A 558 16.68 -47.68 -5.57
N ASN A 559 17.49 -47.39 -4.55
CA ASN A 559 17.18 -46.40 -3.52
C ASN A 559 17.50 -44.96 -3.97
N ILE A 560 18.15 -44.77 -5.12
CA ILE A 560 18.49 -43.45 -5.65
C ILE A 560 17.65 -43.20 -6.90
N VAL A 561 16.87 -42.11 -6.88
CA VAL A 561 15.99 -41.68 -7.96
C VAL A 561 16.48 -40.33 -8.49
N VAL A 562 16.72 -40.25 -9.79
CA VAL A 562 17.06 -39.01 -10.48
C VAL A 562 15.75 -38.33 -10.88
N ILE A 563 15.54 -37.10 -10.43
CA ILE A 563 14.35 -36.29 -10.74
C ILE A 563 14.62 -35.18 -11.76
#